data_AF-A0A2J5NCP3-F1
#
_entry.id   AF-A0A2J5NCP3-F1
#
_cell.length_a   1.000
_cell.length_b   1.000
_cell.length_c   1.000
_cell.angle_alpha   90.00
_cell.angle_beta   90.00
_cell.angle_gamma   90.00
#
_symmetry.space_group_name_H-M   'P 1'
#
loop_
_entity.id
_entity.type
_entity.pdbx_description
1 polymer ?
#
loop_
_entity_poly.entity_id
_entity_poly.type
_entity_poly.pdbx_seq_one_letter_code
_entity_poly.pdbx_strand_id
1 'polypeptide(L)'
;DDAAARAARLHHGETGELRIGFTSSAPFIKAVSDTLSTFRRRYPDVHIQTRETNTREQIVPLNEGALDLGLMRNTQLPDTLAWERVLREPLLAMVPRDHPLASQPRVSLRELAREPFVFFDPHVGTGLYDDILGLMRRYDLTPAITQEVGEAMTIIGLVAAGLGVSILPASFRRVQLL
;
A
#
# COMPACT_ATOMS: atom_id res chain seq x y z
N ASP A 1 -40.74 3.89 19.03
CA ASP A 1 -39.69 3.05 19.64
C ASP A 1 -38.62 2.60 18.66
N ASP A 2 -38.97 2.04 17.50
CA ASP A 2 -37.99 1.53 16.52
C ASP A 2 -37.11 2.63 15.84
N ALA A 3 -37.67 3.80 15.56
CA ALA A 3 -36.92 4.93 14.99
C ALA A 3 -35.89 5.55 15.95
N ALA A 4 -36.21 5.62 17.24
CA ALA A 4 -35.30 6.13 18.26
C ALA A 4 -34.15 5.13 18.53
N ALA A 5 -34.45 3.83 18.55
CA ALA A 5 -33.45 2.78 18.65
C ALA A 5 -32.52 2.74 17.42
N ARG A 6 -33.07 2.95 16.21
CA ARG A 6 -32.27 3.04 14.97
C ARG A 6 -31.40 4.29 14.95
N ALA A 7 -31.93 5.45 15.36
CA ALA A 7 -31.14 6.67 15.49
C ALA A 7 -30.03 6.54 16.54
N ALA A 8 -30.32 5.91 17.69
CA ALA A 8 -29.32 5.64 18.73
C ALA A 8 -28.22 4.70 18.23
N ARG A 9 -28.56 3.62 17.51
CA ARG A 9 -27.57 2.72 16.90
C ARG A 9 -26.73 3.40 15.83
N LEU A 10 -27.30 4.30 15.02
CA LEU A 10 -26.53 5.16 14.11
C LEU A 10 -25.59 6.10 14.87
N HIS A 11 -26.08 6.76 15.93
CA HIS A 11 -25.26 7.63 16.78
C HIS A 11 -24.15 6.89 17.53
N HIS A 12 -24.34 5.61 17.84
CA HIS A 12 -23.34 4.73 18.44
C HIS A 12 -22.44 4.02 17.41
N GLY A 13 -22.66 4.25 16.11
CA GLY A 13 -21.89 3.61 15.02
C GLY A 13 -22.15 2.11 14.87
N GLU A 14 -23.25 1.60 15.42
CA GLU A 14 -23.65 0.18 15.36
C GLU A 14 -24.40 -0.18 14.07
N THR A 15 -24.83 0.83 13.31
CA THR A 15 -25.43 0.70 11.97
C THR A 15 -24.95 1.86 11.10
N GLY A 16 -24.71 1.65 9.81
CA GLY A 16 -24.27 2.73 8.90
C GLY A 16 -23.31 2.24 7.83
N GLU A 17 -22.53 3.16 7.25
CA GLU A 17 -21.51 2.89 6.25
C GLU A 17 -20.15 3.43 6.72
N LEU A 18 -19.08 2.67 6.48
CA LEU A 18 -17.70 3.06 6.73
C LEU A 18 -16.92 2.95 5.40
N ARG A 19 -16.46 4.09 4.88
CA ARG A 19 -15.80 4.21 3.58
C ARG A 19 -14.30 4.28 3.75
N ILE A 20 -13.60 3.24 3.33
CA ILE A 20 -12.17 3.07 3.53
C ILE A 20 -11.43 3.10 2.20
N GLY A 21 -10.53 4.06 2.04
CA GLY A 21 -9.53 4.06 0.98
C GLY A 21 -8.34 3.19 1.35
N PHE A 22 -7.77 2.46 0.39
CA PHE A 22 -6.50 1.77 0.61
C PHE A 22 -5.63 1.71 -0.64
N THR A 23 -4.31 1.67 -0.42
CA THR A 23 -3.36 1.23 -1.46
C THR A 23 -3.43 -0.28 -1.65
N SER A 24 -3.12 -0.76 -2.87
CA SER A 24 -3.15 -2.19 -3.25
C SER A 24 -2.44 -3.12 -2.27
N SER A 25 -1.38 -2.63 -1.61
CA SER A 25 -0.61 -3.38 -0.63
C SER A 25 -1.27 -3.56 0.75
N ALA A 26 -2.19 -2.66 1.14
CA ALA A 26 -2.67 -2.58 2.52
C ALA A 26 -3.52 -3.79 2.97
N PRO A 27 -4.40 -4.37 2.14
CA PRO A 27 -5.14 -5.58 2.50
C PRO A 27 -4.22 -6.79 2.81
N PHE A 28 -3.02 -6.81 2.24
CA PHE A 28 -2.02 -7.84 2.52
C PHE A 28 -1.27 -7.63 3.84
N ILE A 29 -1.49 -6.52 4.55
CA ILE A 29 -0.96 -6.33 5.91
C ILE A 29 -1.83 -7.11 6.91
N LYS A 30 -1.22 -8.02 7.68
CA LYS A 30 -1.95 -8.90 8.61
C LYS A 30 -2.77 -8.12 9.64
N ALA A 31 -2.19 -7.08 10.24
CA ALA A 31 -2.88 -6.23 11.20
C ALA A 31 -4.14 -5.57 10.60
N VAL A 32 -4.07 -5.11 9.35
CA VAL A 32 -5.20 -4.51 8.63
C VAL A 32 -6.27 -5.56 8.35
N SER A 33 -5.91 -6.70 7.75
CA SER A 33 -6.87 -7.77 7.43
C SER A 33 -7.56 -8.32 8.67
N ASP A 34 -6.82 -8.52 9.77
CA ASP A 34 -7.37 -9.01 11.03
C ASP A 34 -8.31 -7.99 11.69
N THR A 35 -7.97 -6.70 11.59
CA THR A 35 -8.80 -5.61 12.11
C THR A 35 -10.10 -5.51 11.34
N LEU A 36 -10.08 -5.52 10.00
CA LEU A 36 -11.29 -5.52 9.17
C LEU A 36 -12.19 -6.74 9.49
N SER A 37 -11.58 -7.91 9.62
CA SER A 37 -12.27 -9.15 9.98
C SER A 37 -12.92 -9.06 11.37
N THR A 38 -12.22 -8.49 12.34
CA THR A 38 -12.70 -8.32 13.72
C THR A 38 -13.79 -7.26 13.79
N PHE A 39 -13.63 -6.14 13.09
CA PHE A 39 -14.62 -5.07 13.01
C PHE A 39 -15.94 -5.59 12.43
N ARG A 40 -15.90 -6.32 11.31
CA ARG A 40 -17.09 -6.92 10.70
C ARG A 40 -17.82 -7.90 11.62
N ARG A 41 -17.10 -8.66 12.45
CA ARG A 41 -17.72 -9.56 13.45
C ARG A 41 -18.38 -8.81 14.60
N ARG A 42 -17.78 -7.69 15.03
CA ARG A 42 -18.27 -6.89 16.16
C ARG A 42 -19.41 -5.94 15.78
N TYR A 43 -19.42 -5.46 14.54
CA TYR A 43 -20.38 -4.50 13.99
C TYR A 43 -20.97 -5.04 12.67
N PRO A 44 -21.78 -6.11 12.71
CA PRO A 44 -22.27 -6.77 11.50
C PRO A 44 -23.22 -5.91 10.66
N ASP A 45 -23.87 -4.91 11.28
CA ASP A 45 -24.81 -4.00 10.61
C ASP A 45 -24.14 -2.73 10.06
N VAL A 46 -22.81 -2.63 10.14
CA VAL A 46 -22.03 -1.57 9.47
C VAL A 46 -21.52 -2.07 8.12
N HIS A 47 -21.93 -1.41 7.04
CA HIS A 47 -21.43 -1.70 5.71
C HIS A 47 -20.04 -1.10 5.52
N ILE A 48 -19.03 -1.94 5.29
CA ILE A 48 -17.68 -1.46 4.92
C ILE A 48 -17.63 -1.31 3.41
N GLN A 49 -17.59 -0.06 2.94
CA GLN A 49 -17.32 0.25 1.54
C GLN A 49 -15.82 0.48 1.37
N THR A 50 -15.21 -0.21 0.42
CA THR A 50 -13.77 -0.09 0.16
C THR A 50 -13.49 0.51 -1.21
N ARG A 51 -12.47 1.37 -1.28
CA ARG A 51 -11.98 1.95 -2.53
C ARG A 51 -10.47 1.78 -2.62
N GLU A 52 -10.02 1.05 -3.63
CA GLU A 52 -8.60 0.94 -3.95
C GLU A 52 -8.17 2.18 -4.74
N THR A 53 -7.27 2.98 -4.16
CA THR A 53 -6.67 4.16 -4.80
C THR A 53 -5.27 4.42 -4.25
N ASN A 54 -4.44 5.09 -5.04
CA ASN A 54 -3.09 5.45 -4.62
C ASN A 54 -3.09 6.53 -3.52
N THR A 55 -1.97 6.61 -2.81
CA THR A 55 -1.81 7.48 -1.64
C THR A 55 -2.24 8.92 -1.94
N ARG A 56 -1.69 9.59 -2.95
CA ARG A 56 -2.06 11.00 -3.21
C ARG A 56 -3.54 11.18 -3.55
N GLU A 57 -4.15 10.21 -4.24
CA GLU A 57 -5.55 10.27 -4.68
C GLU A 57 -6.56 10.12 -3.54
N GLN A 58 -6.14 9.60 -2.39
CA GLN A 58 -7.01 9.50 -1.21
C GLN A 58 -7.22 10.85 -0.50
N ILE A 59 -6.32 11.83 -0.68
CA ILE A 59 -6.31 13.08 0.10
C ILE A 59 -7.57 13.92 -0.14
N VAL A 60 -7.99 14.11 -1.40
CA VAL A 60 -9.17 14.93 -1.73
C VAL A 60 -10.45 14.27 -1.18
N PRO A 61 -10.74 12.98 -1.46
CA PRO A 61 -11.91 12.31 -0.89
C PRO A 61 -11.95 12.31 0.64
N LEU A 62 -10.81 12.24 1.33
CA LEU A 62 -10.77 12.35 2.80
C LEU A 62 -11.19 13.74 3.28
N ASN A 63 -10.69 14.81 2.65
CA ASN A 63 -11.05 16.18 3.01
C ASN A 63 -12.52 16.50 2.70
N GLU A 64 -13.05 15.95 1.61
CA GLU A 64 -14.45 16.15 1.22
C GLU A 64 -15.43 15.25 1.98
N GLY A 65 -14.93 14.35 2.84
CA GLY A 65 -15.75 13.38 3.54
C GLY A 65 -16.40 12.37 2.60
N ALA A 66 -15.80 12.12 1.43
CA ALA A 66 -16.16 11.01 0.54
C ALA A 66 -15.47 9.68 0.96
N LEU A 67 -14.36 9.77 1.68
CA LEU A 67 -13.75 8.67 2.45
C LEU A 67 -13.73 9.05 3.93
N ASP A 68 -13.97 8.07 4.79
CA ASP A 68 -13.91 8.24 6.24
C ASP A 68 -12.49 7.92 6.77
N LEU A 69 -11.81 6.96 6.14
CA LEU A 69 -10.47 6.49 6.53
C LEU A 69 -9.61 6.20 5.30
N GLY A 70 -8.31 6.48 5.40
CA GLY A 70 -7.32 6.15 4.37
C GLY A 70 -6.20 5.28 4.91
N LEU A 71 -5.94 4.13 4.26
CA LEU A 71 -4.80 3.27 4.52
C LEU A 71 -3.73 3.48 3.44
N MET A 72 -2.79 4.35 3.77
CA MET A 72 -1.90 5.01 2.83
C MET A 72 -0.43 4.66 3.10
N ARG A 73 0.45 4.93 2.12
CA ARG A 73 1.90 4.93 2.34
C ARG A 73 2.36 6.33 2.75
N ASN A 74 3.63 6.44 3.14
CA ASN A 74 4.18 7.69 3.65
C ASN A 74 4.08 8.80 2.60
N THR A 75 3.49 9.92 3.00
CA THR A 75 3.39 11.12 2.17
C THR A 75 3.21 12.33 3.09
N GLN A 76 3.55 13.52 2.60
CA GLN A 76 3.19 14.74 3.31
C GLN A 76 1.67 14.89 3.27
N LEU A 77 1.04 14.93 4.44
CA LEU A 77 -0.39 15.16 4.57
C LEU A 77 -0.66 16.64 4.91
N PRO A 78 -1.79 17.20 4.48
CA PRO A 78 -2.24 18.52 4.92
C PRO A 78 -2.68 18.48 6.39
N ASP A 79 -2.58 19.60 7.08
CA ASP A 79 -2.97 19.73 8.50
C ASP A 79 -4.46 19.48 8.77
N THR A 80 -5.27 19.45 7.71
CA THR A 80 -6.69 19.08 7.74
C THR A 80 -6.91 17.59 8.02
N LEU A 81 -5.89 16.74 7.88
CA LEU A 81 -5.97 15.30 8.09
C LEU A 81 -5.15 14.89 9.31
N ALA A 82 -5.81 14.23 10.26
CA ALA A 82 -5.12 13.50 11.33
C ALA A 82 -4.61 12.17 10.80
N TRP A 83 -3.49 11.70 11.34
CA TRP A 83 -2.91 10.40 10.96
C TRP A 83 -2.27 9.69 12.14
N GLU A 84 -2.23 8.37 12.06
CA GLU A 84 -1.50 7.52 12.98
C GLU A 84 -0.73 6.46 12.20
N ARG A 85 0.49 6.16 12.65
CA ARG A 85 1.32 5.12 12.04
C ARG A 85 0.85 3.73 12.49
N VAL A 86 0.13 3.04 11.61
CA VAL A 86 -0.29 1.64 11.82
C VAL A 86 0.91 0.71 11.99
N LEU A 87 1.91 0.80 11.11
CA LEU A 87 3.13 -0.02 11.20
C LEU A 87 4.30 0.57 10.42
N ARG A 88 5.48 -0.02 10.61
CA ARG A 88 6.61 0.08 9.68
C ARG A 88 6.85 -1.29 9.08
N GLU A 89 7.11 -1.33 7.79
CA GLU A 89 7.27 -2.57 7.03
C GLU A 89 8.62 -2.57 6.32
N PRO A 90 9.36 -3.69 6.31
CA PRO A 90 10.57 -3.80 5.53
C PRO A 90 10.27 -3.77 4.03
N LEU A 91 11.18 -3.13 3.28
CA LEU A 91 11.28 -3.24 1.84
C LEU A 91 12.10 -4.47 1.47
N LEU A 92 11.70 -5.17 0.43
CA LEU A 92 12.36 -6.38 -0.07
C LEU A 92 12.80 -6.17 -1.52
N ALA A 93 13.96 -6.70 -1.87
CA ALA A 93 14.38 -6.83 -3.26
C ALA A 93 13.47 -7.85 -3.95
N MET A 94 12.99 -7.49 -5.13
CA MET A 94 12.28 -8.38 -6.03
C MET A 94 13.16 -8.61 -7.26
N VAL A 95 13.51 -9.87 -7.50
CA VAL A 95 14.36 -10.29 -8.62
C VAL A 95 13.71 -11.47 -9.35
N PRO A 96 13.98 -11.65 -10.66
CA PRO A 96 13.56 -12.85 -11.37
C PRO A 96 14.13 -14.12 -10.73
N ARG A 97 13.42 -15.24 -10.81
CA ARG A 97 13.83 -16.52 -10.18
C ARG A 97 15.20 -17.00 -10.64
N ASP A 98 15.52 -16.79 -11.91
CA ASP A 98 16.75 -17.25 -12.55
C ASP A 98 17.87 -16.18 -12.51
N HIS A 99 17.64 -15.07 -11.80
CA HIS A 99 18.63 -13.99 -11.68
C HIS A 99 19.77 -14.39 -10.73
N PRO A 100 21.05 -14.03 -10.99
CA PRO A 100 22.17 -14.37 -10.09
C PRO A 100 21.94 -13.96 -8.63
N LEU A 101 21.35 -12.77 -8.41
CA LEU A 101 20.99 -12.28 -7.07
C LEU A 101 19.96 -13.15 -6.34
N ALA A 102 19.15 -13.95 -7.05
CA ALA A 102 18.17 -14.85 -6.43
C ALA A 102 18.83 -16.01 -5.66
N SER A 103 20.07 -16.34 -5.99
CA SER A 103 20.86 -17.37 -5.27
C SER A 103 21.45 -16.84 -3.95
N GLN A 104 21.38 -15.53 -3.70
CA GLN A 104 21.99 -14.91 -2.53
C GLN A 104 21.01 -14.85 -1.35
N PRO A 105 21.45 -15.16 -0.12
CA PRO A 105 20.59 -15.04 1.06
C PRO A 105 20.26 -13.58 1.42
N ARG A 106 21.07 -12.63 0.95
CA ARG A 106 20.90 -11.18 1.14
C ARG A 106 21.43 -10.46 -0.09
N VAL A 107 20.69 -9.49 -0.58
CA VAL A 107 21.09 -8.61 -1.69
C VAL A 107 21.29 -7.21 -1.13
N SER A 108 22.45 -6.61 -1.34
CA SER A 108 22.69 -5.23 -0.95
C SER A 108 21.95 -4.26 -1.88
N LEU A 109 21.59 -3.08 -1.36
CA LEU A 109 20.96 -2.04 -2.17
C LEU A 109 21.87 -1.60 -3.33
N ARG A 110 23.20 -1.64 -3.15
CA ARG A 110 24.20 -1.28 -4.16
C ARG A 110 24.27 -2.30 -5.31
N GLU A 111 24.17 -3.60 -5.01
CA GLU A 111 24.09 -4.63 -6.04
C GLU A 111 22.80 -4.48 -6.83
N LEU A 112 21.68 -4.32 -6.14
CA LEU A 112 20.39 -4.16 -6.80
C LEU A 112 20.38 -2.91 -7.70
N ALA A 113 20.94 -1.78 -7.24
CA ALA A 113 21.03 -0.53 -7.99
C ALA A 113 21.82 -0.61 -9.31
N ARG A 114 22.60 -1.68 -9.54
CA ARG A 114 23.33 -1.91 -10.79
C ARG A 114 22.49 -2.58 -11.87
N GLU A 115 21.32 -3.11 -11.49
CA GLU A 115 20.39 -3.78 -12.39
C GLU A 115 19.36 -2.80 -12.99
N PRO A 116 18.74 -3.11 -14.13
CA PRO A 116 17.62 -2.33 -14.66
C PRO A 116 16.39 -2.45 -13.76
N PHE A 117 15.75 -1.31 -13.44
CA PHE A 117 14.58 -1.26 -12.57
C PHE A 117 13.27 -1.19 -13.36
N VAL A 118 12.33 -2.05 -12.98
CA VAL A 118 10.91 -1.82 -13.17
C VAL A 118 10.39 -1.08 -11.94
N PHE A 119 9.87 0.13 -12.13
CA PHE A 119 9.61 1.05 -11.04
C PHE A 119 8.23 1.69 -11.13
N PHE A 120 7.83 2.36 -10.05
CA PHE A 120 6.57 3.11 -10.02
C PHE A 120 6.68 4.34 -10.92
N ASP A 121 5.59 4.70 -11.59
CA ASP A 121 5.45 5.99 -12.26
C ASP A 121 5.43 7.12 -11.21
N PRO A 122 6.25 8.18 -11.36
CA PRO A 122 6.29 9.32 -10.41
C PRO A 122 4.95 10.07 -10.29
N HIS A 123 4.08 9.99 -11.30
CA HIS A 123 2.84 10.75 -11.40
C HIS A 123 1.65 10.06 -10.72
N VAL A 124 1.68 8.75 -10.49
CA VAL A 124 0.56 8.02 -9.86
C VAL A 124 0.47 8.20 -8.34
N GLY A 125 1.53 8.72 -7.70
CA GLY A 125 1.49 9.11 -6.29
C GLY A 125 1.32 7.95 -5.30
N THR A 126 2.02 6.83 -5.52
CA THR A 126 1.97 5.65 -4.64
C THR A 126 2.52 5.91 -3.23
N GLY A 127 3.42 6.89 -3.08
CA GLY A 127 4.25 7.12 -1.89
C GLY A 127 5.52 6.25 -1.86
N LEU A 128 5.48 5.06 -2.49
CA LEU A 128 6.63 4.15 -2.57
C LEU A 128 7.73 4.69 -3.49
N TYR A 129 7.39 5.43 -4.54
CA TYR A 129 8.36 6.07 -5.43
C TYR A 129 9.35 6.94 -4.64
N ASP A 130 8.82 7.88 -3.87
CA ASP A 130 9.62 8.84 -3.11
C ASP A 130 10.37 8.17 -1.96
N ASP A 131 9.74 7.23 -1.25
CA ASP A 131 10.35 6.47 -0.15
C ASP A 131 11.54 5.63 -0.63
N ILE A 132 11.40 4.90 -1.74
CA ILE A 132 12.45 4.02 -2.27
C ILE A 132 13.59 4.85 -2.85
N LEU A 133 13.31 5.87 -3.68
CA LEU A 133 14.38 6.73 -4.19
C LEU A 133 15.05 7.53 -3.07
N GLY A 134 14.29 7.95 -2.05
CA GLY A 134 14.85 8.59 -0.86
C GLY A 134 15.75 7.65 -0.04
N LEU A 135 15.44 6.35 0.00
CA LEU A 135 16.35 5.34 0.54
C LEU A 135 17.63 5.21 -0.30
N MET A 136 17.52 5.10 -1.63
CA MET A 136 18.68 4.96 -2.52
C MET A 136 19.61 6.18 -2.48
N ARG A 137 19.03 7.39 -2.50
CA ARG A 137 19.80 8.65 -2.38
C ARG A 137 20.59 8.75 -1.07
N ARG A 138 20.08 8.20 0.04
CA ARG A 138 20.81 8.16 1.32
C ARG A 138 22.11 7.35 1.27
N TYR A 139 22.31 6.53 0.24
CA TYR A 139 23.51 5.74 0.00
C TYR A 139 24.25 6.14 -1.29
N ASP A 140 23.94 7.32 -1.84
CA ASP A 140 24.48 7.83 -3.10
C ASP A 140 24.23 6.88 -4.28
N LEU A 141 23.05 6.26 -4.31
CA LEU A 141 22.62 5.34 -5.36
C LEU A 141 21.48 5.95 -6.18
N THR A 142 21.55 5.74 -7.49
CA THR A 142 20.49 6.07 -8.44
C THR A 142 20.21 4.82 -9.30
N PRO A 143 18.99 4.26 -9.29
CA PRO A 143 18.66 3.12 -10.13
C PRO A 143 18.59 3.51 -11.60
N ALA A 144 18.95 2.60 -12.50
CA ALA A 144 18.62 2.72 -13.91
C ALA A 144 17.17 2.27 -14.14
N ILE A 145 16.22 3.21 -14.09
CA ILE A 145 14.80 2.92 -14.33
C ILE A 145 14.59 2.70 -15.83
N THR A 146 14.26 1.47 -16.22
CA THR A 146 14.01 1.09 -17.63
C THR A 146 12.53 1.03 -17.96
N GLN A 147 11.68 0.88 -16.94
CA GLN A 147 10.23 0.87 -17.06
C GLN A 147 9.56 1.52 -15.87
N GLU A 148 8.54 2.33 -16.16
CA GLU A 148 7.68 2.96 -15.16
C GLU A 148 6.25 2.44 -15.34
N VAL A 149 5.63 2.04 -14.23
CA VAL A 149 4.27 1.49 -14.22
C VAL A 149 3.47 2.00 -13.03
N GLY A 150 2.14 2.04 -13.17
CA GLY A 150 1.27 2.61 -12.13
C GLY A 150 1.10 1.74 -10.88
N GLU A 151 1.21 0.41 -11.00
CA GLU A 151 0.78 -0.51 -9.94
C GLU A 151 1.81 -1.59 -9.61
N ALA A 152 1.85 -1.97 -8.33
CA ALA A 152 2.79 -2.96 -7.82
C ALA A 152 2.58 -4.35 -8.44
N MET A 153 1.34 -4.73 -8.76
CA MET A 153 1.03 -6.00 -9.42
C MET A 153 1.65 -6.06 -10.83
N THR A 154 1.68 -4.93 -11.54
CA THR A 154 2.34 -4.84 -12.85
C THR A 154 3.85 -4.99 -12.70
N ILE A 155 4.46 -4.34 -11.69
CA ILE A 155 5.89 -4.55 -11.35
C ILE A 155 6.17 -6.03 -11.13
N ILE A 156 5.33 -6.71 -10.35
CA ILE A 156 5.48 -8.14 -10.06
C ILE A 156 5.50 -8.97 -11.35
N GLY A 157 4.54 -8.72 -12.25
CA GLY A 157 4.48 -9.44 -13.54
C GLY A 157 5.69 -9.18 -14.43
N LEU A 158 6.13 -7.94 -14.56
CA LEU A 158 7.26 -7.57 -15.44
C LEU A 158 8.60 -8.08 -14.89
N VAL A 159 8.83 -8.00 -13.58
CA VAL A 159 10.01 -8.59 -12.94
C VAL A 159 9.99 -10.11 -13.07
N ALA A 160 8.84 -10.76 -12.88
CA ALA A 160 8.72 -12.20 -13.11
C ALA A 160 9.02 -12.61 -14.56
N ALA A 161 8.69 -11.75 -15.52
CA ALA A 161 9.02 -11.92 -16.94
C ALA A 161 10.47 -11.56 -17.30
N GLY A 162 11.31 -11.16 -16.33
CA GLY A 162 12.74 -10.93 -16.53
C GLY A 162 13.11 -9.54 -17.03
N LEU A 163 12.19 -8.57 -17.00
CA LEU A 163 12.41 -7.24 -17.56
C LEU A 163 13.26 -6.31 -16.66
N GLY A 164 13.61 -6.78 -15.46
CA GLY A 164 14.45 -6.05 -14.50
C GLY A 164 14.22 -6.53 -13.08
N VAL A 165 14.62 -5.69 -12.13
CA VAL A 165 14.43 -5.88 -10.69
C VAL A 165 13.53 -4.80 -10.11
N SER A 166 13.11 -4.95 -8.87
CA SER A 166 12.40 -3.89 -8.15
C SER A 166 12.59 -3.99 -6.63
N ILE A 167 11.98 -3.05 -5.91
CA ILE A 167 11.90 -3.04 -4.45
C ILE A 167 10.43 -2.88 -4.08
N LEU A 168 9.89 -3.81 -3.28
CA LEU A 168 8.49 -3.82 -2.87
C LEU A 168 8.34 -4.02 -1.35
N PRO A 169 7.25 -3.53 -0.73
CA PRO A 169 6.93 -3.84 0.66
C PRO A 169 6.76 -5.34 0.91
N ALA A 170 7.13 -5.81 2.09
CA ALA A 170 7.07 -7.23 2.45
C ALA A 170 5.65 -7.85 2.41
N SER A 171 4.60 -7.03 2.44
CA SER A 171 3.20 -7.43 2.39
C SER A 171 2.90 -8.19 1.11
N PHE A 172 3.57 -7.85 0.01
CA PHE A 172 3.42 -8.54 -1.27
C PHE A 172 3.90 -10.00 -1.24
N ARG A 173 4.68 -10.43 -0.24
CA ARG A 173 4.98 -11.87 -0.07
C ARG A 173 3.75 -12.73 0.22
N ARG A 174 2.66 -12.13 0.69
CA ARG A 174 1.39 -12.82 0.94
C ARG A 174 0.54 -12.96 -0.31
N VAL A 175 0.97 -12.40 -1.45
CA VAL A 175 0.36 -12.65 -2.75
C VAL A 175 0.81 -14.03 -3.21
N GLN A 176 0.02 -15.04 -2.85
CA GLN A 176 0.18 -16.42 -3.30
C GLN A 176 -1.17 -16.87 -3.82
N LEU A 177 -1.21 -17.33 -5.07
CA LEU A 177 -2.35 -18.06 -5.59
C LEU A 177 -2.14 -19.54 -5.23
N LEU A 178 -3.15 -20.15 -4.60
CA LEU A 178 -3.16 -21.58 -4.25
C LEU A 178 -3.15 -22.46 -5.50
#